data_AF-A0A2V9PB06-F1
#
_entry.id   AF-A0A2V9PB06-F1
#
_cell.length_a   1.000
_cell.length_b   1.000
_cell.length_c   1.000
_cell.angle_alpha   90.00
_cell.angle_beta   90.00
_cell.angle_gamma   90.00
#
_symmetry.space_group_name_H-M   'P 1'
#
loop_
_entity.id
_entity.type
_entity.pdbx_description
1 polymer ?
#
loop_
_entity_poly.entity_id
_entity_poly.type
_entity_poly.pdbx_seq_one_letter_code
_entity_poly.pdbx_strand_id
1 'polypeptide(L)'
;MPPYFALLLWVVFLLGLFCFDPARERRTSAALWVPVIWFFFLGSRPPAMWLGVSYGTATQALEEGNPLDRTIFLLLTVAAIAIPVSRSFQWGNFVVQNSALAFFLAFALLSVAWSDFPLPTFKKWFRDMGVYMAVLVVLSDPRPLEAVRTVLRRVCYLLVPLSILLIKYYPYLGKSFSAWGGQEYTGVSTSKNMLGAVCLVSGIFFFWDTVTRWHQRRDKLVRRVILVNIAFIGMILWLLNLSQSNTSTICLAIGCVMIAAANCNFGRRHPNWVKALAPVSFL
;
A
#
# COMPACT_ATOMS: atom_id res chain seq x y z
N MET A 1 29.28 2.37 -6.93
CA MET A 1 28.60 2.01 -8.19
C MET A 1 27.92 3.25 -8.76
N PRO A 2 27.93 3.45 -10.08
CA PRO A 2 27.18 4.53 -10.72
C PRO A 2 25.67 4.40 -10.45
N PRO A 3 24.95 5.51 -10.20
CA PRO A 3 23.53 5.48 -9.86
C PRO A 3 22.67 4.87 -10.97
N TYR A 4 22.99 5.15 -12.23
CA TYR A 4 22.28 4.61 -13.40
C TYR A 4 22.41 3.08 -13.51
N PHE A 5 23.57 2.53 -13.16
CA PHE A 5 23.78 1.08 -13.14
C PHE A 5 22.96 0.42 -12.04
N ALA A 6 22.89 1.04 -10.84
CA ALA A 6 22.04 0.56 -9.76
C ALA A 6 20.55 0.57 -10.16
N LEU A 7 20.11 1.59 -10.90
CA LEU A 7 18.74 1.66 -11.44
C LEU A 7 18.48 0.54 -12.44
N LEU A 8 19.40 0.31 -13.38
CA LEU A 8 19.27 -0.80 -14.34
C LEU A 8 19.18 -2.15 -13.62
N LEU A 9 20.03 -2.39 -12.62
CA LEU A 9 19.97 -3.61 -11.82
C LEU A 9 18.64 -3.74 -11.07
N TRP A 10 18.10 -2.64 -10.55
CA TRP A 10 16.79 -2.65 -9.91
C TRP A 10 15.66 -2.95 -10.90
N VAL A 11 15.71 -2.38 -12.12
CA VAL A 11 14.73 -2.70 -13.18
C VAL A 11 14.81 -4.19 -13.54
N VAL A 12 16.02 -4.73 -13.73
CA VAL A 12 16.22 -6.16 -14.03
C VAL A 12 15.70 -7.02 -12.87
N PHE A 13 15.99 -6.65 -11.63
CA PHE A 13 15.48 -7.34 -10.44
C PHE A 13 13.95 -7.30 -10.37
N LEU A 14 13.34 -6.14 -10.61
CA LEU A 14 11.89 -5.95 -10.61
C LEU A 14 11.20 -6.78 -11.72
N LEU A 15 11.73 -6.73 -12.94
CA LEU A 15 11.24 -7.54 -14.06
C LEU A 15 11.39 -9.03 -13.75
N GLY A 16 12.52 -9.43 -13.17
CA GLY A 16 12.74 -10.78 -12.68
C GLY A 16 11.68 -11.20 -11.66
N LEU A 17 11.38 -10.36 -10.68
CA LEU A 17 10.32 -10.62 -9.70
C LEU A 17 8.94 -10.77 -10.35
N PHE A 18 8.56 -9.93 -11.30
CA PHE A 18 7.24 -10.04 -11.96
C PHE A 18 7.13 -11.20 -12.95
N CYS A 19 8.22 -11.54 -13.63
CA CYS A 19 8.26 -12.67 -14.57
C CYS A 19 8.28 -14.01 -13.84
N PHE A 20 9.07 -14.12 -12.77
CA PHE A 20 9.29 -15.37 -12.04
C PHE A 20 8.53 -15.47 -10.72
N ASP A 21 7.54 -14.60 -10.46
CA ASP A 21 6.78 -14.61 -9.20
C ASP A 21 6.15 -16.00 -8.97
N PRO A 22 6.66 -16.78 -7.99
CA PRO A 22 6.16 -18.14 -7.76
C PRO A 22 4.77 -18.15 -7.14
N ALA A 23 4.28 -17.00 -6.67
CA ALA A 23 2.92 -16.81 -6.17
C ALA A 23 1.94 -16.32 -7.26
N ARG A 24 2.39 -16.19 -8.52
CA ARG A 24 1.58 -15.68 -9.62
C ARG A 24 0.46 -16.64 -9.99
N GLU A 25 -0.76 -16.26 -9.67
CA GLU A 25 -1.95 -16.96 -10.14
C GLU A 25 -2.33 -16.49 -11.55
N ARG A 26 -2.45 -17.44 -12.49
CA ARG A 26 -2.78 -17.16 -13.91
C ARG A 26 -4.20 -16.61 -14.14
N ARG A 27 -5.09 -16.71 -13.16
CA ARG A 27 -6.51 -16.32 -13.29
C ARG A 27 -6.83 -14.90 -12.84
N THR A 28 -5.83 -14.14 -12.38
CA THR A 28 -6.06 -12.76 -11.91
C THR A 28 -6.24 -11.78 -13.06
N SER A 29 -7.20 -10.85 -12.94
CA SER A 29 -7.49 -9.88 -13.99
C SER A 29 -6.37 -8.85 -14.17
N ALA A 30 -6.12 -8.42 -15.41
CA ALA A 30 -5.20 -7.33 -15.72
C ALA A 30 -5.64 -5.99 -15.09
N ALA A 31 -6.93 -5.85 -14.77
CA ALA A 31 -7.50 -4.67 -14.11
C ALA A 31 -6.88 -4.37 -12.73
N LEU A 32 -6.25 -5.37 -12.09
CA LEU A 32 -5.54 -5.19 -10.81
C LEU A 32 -4.33 -4.25 -10.91
N TRP A 33 -3.87 -3.90 -12.12
CA TRP A 33 -2.83 -2.87 -12.27
C TRP A 33 -3.30 -1.48 -11.87
N VAL A 34 -4.60 -1.17 -12.00
CA VAL A 34 -5.17 0.11 -11.53
C VAL A 34 -4.95 0.31 -10.02
N PRO A 35 -5.39 -0.62 -9.13
CA PRO A 35 -5.11 -0.50 -7.71
C PRO A 35 -3.61 -0.59 -7.39
N VAL A 36 -2.81 -1.37 -8.13
CA VAL A 36 -1.35 -1.39 -7.92
C VAL A 36 -0.73 -0.01 -8.15
N ILE A 37 -1.07 0.65 -9.25
CA ILE A 37 -0.58 2.02 -9.56
C ILE A 37 -1.09 3.00 -8.51
N TRP A 38 -2.36 2.88 -8.11
CA TRP A 38 -2.94 3.73 -7.08
C TRP A 38 -2.18 3.62 -5.75
N PHE A 39 -2.01 2.41 -5.24
CA PHE A 39 -1.33 2.17 -3.97
C PHE A 39 0.17 2.47 -4.05
N PHE A 40 0.79 2.35 -5.23
CA PHE A 40 2.15 2.82 -5.45
C PHE A 40 2.26 4.32 -5.20
N PHE A 41 1.40 5.15 -5.81
CA PHE A 41 1.44 6.60 -5.58
C PHE A 41 1.00 6.99 -4.17
N LEU A 42 0.03 6.27 -3.58
CA LEU A 42 -0.40 6.51 -2.21
C LEU A 42 0.70 6.22 -1.17
N GLY A 43 1.45 5.14 -1.37
CA GLY A 43 2.55 4.73 -0.49
C GLY A 43 3.89 5.40 -0.80
N SER A 44 3.97 6.16 -1.88
CA SER A 44 5.19 6.86 -2.32
C SER A 44 4.95 8.35 -2.52
N ARG A 45 5.70 8.95 -3.44
CA ARG A 45 5.56 10.35 -3.82
C ARG A 45 4.49 10.52 -4.89
N PRO A 46 3.84 11.68 -4.93
CA PRO A 46 2.93 12.00 -6.01
C PRO A 46 3.67 12.00 -7.36
N PRO A 47 2.98 11.70 -8.47
CA PRO A 47 3.57 11.64 -9.81
C PRO A 47 4.41 12.85 -10.19
N ALA A 48 3.96 14.07 -9.87
CA ALA A 48 4.68 15.27 -10.24
C ALA A 48 6.04 15.40 -9.54
N MET A 49 6.13 14.93 -8.29
CA MET A 49 7.40 14.91 -7.55
C MET A 49 8.37 13.89 -8.13
N TRP A 50 7.88 12.78 -8.68
CA TRP A 50 8.72 11.83 -9.42
C TRP A 50 9.29 12.41 -10.71
N LEU A 51 8.51 13.25 -11.39
CA LEU A 51 8.92 13.92 -12.63
C LEU A 51 9.74 15.20 -12.37
N GLY A 52 9.92 15.61 -11.11
CA GLY A 52 10.61 16.84 -10.74
C GLY A 52 9.87 18.11 -11.17
N VAL A 53 8.56 18.02 -11.40
CA VAL A 53 7.76 19.14 -11.91
C VAL A 53 7.05 19.84 -10.75
N SER A 54 7.44 21.09 -10.50
CA SER A 54 6.77 21.98 -9.53
C SER A 54 5.98 23.04 -10.27
N TYR A 55 4.71 23.23 -9.91
CA TYR A 55 3.85 24.28 -10.47
C TYR A 55 3.40 25.24 -9.36
N GLY A 56 3.60 26.54 -9.59
CA GLY A 56 3.13 27.62 -8.72
C GLY A 56 4.01 27.86 -7.48
N THR A 57 3.61 28.85 -6.68
CA THR A 57 4.17 29.09 -5.35
C THR A 57 3.69 28.02 -4.36
N ALA A 58 4.39 27.84 -3.23
CA ALA A 58 4.02 26.86 -2.21
C ALA A 58 2.58 27.02 -1.70
N THR A 59 2.05 28.25 -1.70
CA THR A 59 0.66 28.58 -1.33
C THR A 59 -0.34 28.10 -2.38
N GLN A 60 -0.08 28.35 -3.67
CA GLN A 60 -0.92 27.84 -4.76
C GLN A 60 -0.91 26.31 -4.84
N ALA A 61 0.24 25.68 -4.59
CA ALA A 61 0.34 24.23 -4.53
C ALA A 61 -0.48 23.63 -3.37
N LEU A 62 -0.73 24.39 -2.30
CA LEU A 62 -1.51 23.95 -1.13
C LEU A 62 -3.02 24.03 -1.38
N GLU A 63 -3.48 25.10 -2.04
CA GLU A 63 -4.91 25.34 -2.31
C GLU A 63 -5.38 24.61 -3.57
N GLU A 64 -4.57 24.65 -4.62
CA GLU A 64 -4.92 24.07 -5.90
C GLU A 64 -4.35 22.65 -6.00
N GLY A 65 -3.08 22.45 -5.68
CA GLY A 65 -2.42 21.17 -5.96
C GLY A 65 -2.05 21.03 -7.43
N ASN A 66 -1.12 20.12 -7.70
CA ASN A 66 -0.45 20.03 -8.98
C ASN A 66 -1.42 19.57 -10.11
N PRO A 67 -1.49 20.28 -11.25
CA PRO A 67 -2.34 19.91 -12.38
C PRO A 67 -2.07 18.48 -12.89
N LEU A 68 -0.80 18.06 -12.89
CA LEU A 68 -0.41 16.72 -13.32
C LEU A 68 -0.91 15.64 -12.37
N ASP A 69 -0.79 15.86 -11.06
CA ASP A 69 -1.29 14.90 -10.07
C ASP A 69 -2.81 14.77 -10.18
N ARG A 70 -3.52 15.89 -10.33
CA ARG A 70 -4.98 15.91 -10.50
C ARG A 70 -5.43 15.09 -11.71
N THR A 71 -4.78 15.24 -12.86
CA THR A 71 -5.17 14.50 -14.07
C THR A 71 -4.90 13.00 -13.92
N ILE A 72 -3.74 12.62 -13.36
CA ILE A 72 -3.42 11.20 -13.15
C ILE A 72 -4.39 10.56 -12.15
N PHE A 73 -4.64 11.18 -11.00
CA PHE A 73 -5.59 10.63 -10.03
C PHE A 73 -7.01 10.61 -10.58
N LEU A 74 -7.43 11.60 -11.37
CA LEU A 74 -8.75 11.60 -12.01
C LEU A 74 -8.89 10.44 -13.01
N LEU A 75 -7.89 10.21 -13.87
CA LEU A 75 -7.89 9.08 -14.81
C LEU A 75 -7.94 7.75 -14.07
N LEU A 76 -7.16 7.61 -12.99
CA LEU A 76 -7.19 6.41 -12.15
C LEU A 76 -8.56 6.24 -11.48
N THR A 77 -9.22 7.32 -11.04
CA THR A 77 -10.54 7.24 -10.39
C THR A 77 -11.59 6.79 -11.39
N VAL A 78 -11.58 7.38 -12.58
CA VAL A 78 -12.48 7.00 -13.67
C VAL A 78 -12.28 5.53 -14.04
N ALA A 79 -11.03 5.06 -14.15
CA ALA A 79 -10.74 3.65 -14.39
C ALA A 79 -11.25 2.75 -13.25
N ALA A 80 -11.04 3.15 -11.99
CA ALA A 80 -11.49 2.41 -10.81
C ALA A 80 -13.01 2.34 -10.68
N ILE A 81 -13.76 3.32 -11.22
CA ILE A 81 -15.23 3.30 -11.30
C ILE A 81 -15.69 2.46 -12.51
N ALA A 82 -15.04 2.62 -13.66
CA ALA A 82 -15.42 1.94 -14.90
C ALA A 82 -15.28 0.42 -14.80
N ILE A 83 -14.23 -0.09 -14.12
CA ILE A 83 -13.98 -1.53 -14.02
C ILE A 83 -15.13 -2.27 -13.29
N PRO A 84 -15.56 -1.91 -12.06
CA PRO A 84 -16.68 -2.57 -11.40
C PRO A 84 -18.00 -2.42 -12.18
N VAL A 85 -18.21 -1.29 -12.85
CA VAL A 85 -19.38 -1.09 -13.73
C VAL A 85 -19.36 -2.07 -14.90
N SER A 86 -18.21 -2.25 -15.57
CA SER A 86 -18.05 -3.24 -16.66
C SER A 86 -18.19 -4.69 -16.20
N ARG A 87 -18.01 -4.95 -14.90
CA ARG A 87 -18.17 -6.27 -14.27
C ARG A 87 -19.58 -6.49 -13.72
N SER A 88 -20.52 -5.59 -14.00
CA SER A 88 -21.92 -5.66 -13.52
C SER A 88 -22.02 -5.78 -11.99
N PHE A 89 -21.19 -5.03 -11.26
CA PHE A 89 -21.18 -5.05 -9.80
C PHE A 89 -22.52 -4.62 -9.21
N GLN A 90 -23.01 -5.34 -8.20
CA GLN A 90 -24.31 -5.10 -7.56
C GLN A 90 -24.21 -3.96 -6.51
N TRP A 91 -24.17 -2.71 -6.98
CA TRP A 91 -24.03 -1.52 -6.13
C TRP A 91 -25.10 -1.42 -5.03
N GLY A 92 -26.36 -1.71 -5.34
CA GLY A 92 -27.46 -1.66 -4.37
C GLY A 92 -27.23 -2.61 -3.18
N ASN A 93 -26.88 -3.87 -3.47
CA ASN A 93 -26.59 -4.86 -2.43
C ASN A 93 -25.36 -4.47 -1.61
N PHE A 94 -24.32 -3.94 -2.25
CA PHE A 94 -23.11 -3.49 -1.55
C PHE A 94 -23.39 -2.36 -0.56
N VAL A 95 -24.18 -1.36 -0.96
CA VAL A 95 -24.54 -0.22 -0.10
C VAL A 95 -25.39 -0.66 1.08
N VAL A 96 -26.35 -1.57 0.87
CA VAL A 96 -27.20 -2.10 1.95
C VAL A 96 -26.37 -2.89 2.95
N GLN A 97 -25.45 -3.74 2.49
CA GLN A 97 -24.58 -4.53 3.37
C GLN A 97 -23.54 -3.68 4.12
N ASN A 98 -23.16 -2.53 3.56
CA ASN A 98 -22.15 -1.63 4.13
C ASN A 98 -22.76 -0.25 4.43
N SER A 99 -23.96 -0.24 5.00
CA SER A 99 -24.74 0.99 5.23
C SER A 99 -23.98 2.00 6.08
N ALA A 100 -23.25 1.56 7.12
CA ALA A 100 -22.42 2.43 7.96
C ALA A 100 -21.34 3.17 7.14
N LEU A 101 -20.66 2.48 6.22
CA LEU A 101 -19.68 3.09 5.33
C LEU A 101 -20.35 4.09 4.38
N ALA A 102 -21.50 3.73 3.81
CA ALA A 102 -22.25 4.60 2.92
C ALA A 102 -22.72 5.88 3.63
N PHE A 103 -23.26 5.76 4.85
CA PHE A 103 -23.65 6.90 5.68
C PHE A 103 -22.45 7.76 6.05
N PHE A 104 -21.31 7.15 6.42
CA PHE A 104 -20.09 7.90 6.70
C PHE A 104 -19.60 8.69 5.48
N LEU A 105 -19.58 8.08 4.29
CA LEU A 105 -19.17 8.76 3.06
C LEU A 105 -20.15 9.86 2.64
N ALA A 106 -21.45 9.63 2.81
CA ALA A 106 -22.49 10.63 2.54
C ALA A 106 -22.41 11.80 3.53
N PHE A 107 -22.19 11.51 4.81
CA PHE A 107 -21.95 12.53 5.84
C PHE A 107 -20.69 13.34 5.51
N ALA A 108 -19.58 12.67 5.15
CA ALA A 108 -18.35 13.34 4.76
C ALA A 108 -18.55 14.24 3.52
N LEU A 109 -19.38 13.82 2.55
CA LEU A 109 -19.72 14.64 1.39
C LEU A 109 -20.58 15.84 1.78
N LEU A 110 -21.61 15.63 2.60
CA LEU A 110 -22.46 16.71 3.10
C LEU A 110 -21.65 17.72 3.92
N SER A 111 -20.64 17.23 4.65
CA SER A 111 -19.75 18.07 5.46
C SER A 111 -18.94 19.09 4.67
N VAL A 112 -18.80 18.88 3.37
CA VAL A 112 -18.14 19.81 2.45
C VAL A 112 -18.92 21.13 2.34
N ALA A 113 -20.25 21.09 2.44
CA ALA A 113 -21.11 22.25 2.21
C ALA A 113 -20.93 23.37 3.25
N TRP A 114 -20.51 23.01 4.47
CA TRP A 114 -20.24 23.94 5.58
C TRP A 114 -18.75 24.00 5.95
N SER A 115 -17.87 23.61 5.02
CA SER A 115 -16.43 23.83 5.16
C SER A 115 -16.06 25.25 4.75
N ASP A 116 -15.11 25.89 5.44
CA ASP A 116 -14.54 27.18 5.04
C ASP A 116 -13.89 27.12 3.63
N PHE A 117 -13.50 25.92 3.19
CA PHE A 117 -12.89 25.67 1.88
C PHE A 117 -13.62 24.54 1.13
N PRO A 118 -14.84 24.77 0.60
CA PRO A 118 -15.66 23.71 0.01
C PRO A 118 -14.98 23.00 -1.16
N LEU A 119 -14.35 23.75 -2.08
CA LEU A 119 -13.72 23.17 -3.27
C LEU A 119 -12.48 22.31 -2.95
N PRO A 120 -11.49 22.76 -2.15
CA PRO A 120 -10.40 21.90 -1.71
C PRO A 120 -10.86 20.68 -0.92
N THR A 121 -11.86 20.83 -0.05
CA THR A 121 -12.40 19.71 0.76
C THR A 121 -13.11 18.70 -0.14
N PHE A 122 -13.90 19.14 -1.12
CA PHE A 122 -14.51 18.27 -2.11
C PHE A 122 -13.45 17.47 -2.90
N LYS A 123 -12.37 18.12 -3.35
CA LYS A 123 -11.26 17.45 -4.05
C LYS A 123 -10.63 16.33 -3.21
N LYS A 124 -10.44 16.56 -1.91
CA LYS A 124 -9.94 15.55 -0.97
C LYS A 124 -10.92 14.38 -0.85
N TRP A 125 -12.20 14.67 -0.64
CA TRP A 125 -13.25 13.65 -0.56
C TRP A 125 -13.30 12.80 -1.85
N PHE A 126 -13.23 13.43 -3.03
CA PHE A 126 -13.25 12.71 -4.31
C PHE A 126 -12.01 11.82 -4.50
N ARG A 127 -10.83 12.29 -4.07
CA ARG A 127 -9.61 11.48 -4.10
C ARG A 127 -9.73 10.27 -3.16
N ASP A 128 -10.27 10.47 -1.96
CA ASP A 128 -10.45 9.40 -0.97
C ASP A 128 -11.50 8.40 -1.45
N MET A 129 -12.57 8.86 -2.12
CA MET A 129 -13.53 8.01 -2.86
C MET A 129 -12.82 7.07 -3.85
N GLY A 130 -11.83 7.59 -4.58
CA GLY A 130 -11.02 6.80 -5.52
C GLY A 130 -10.27 5.63 -4.86
N VAL A 131 -9.83 5.78 -3.60
CA VAL A 131 -9.20 4.68 -2.84
C VAL A 131 -10.20 3.55 -2.59
N TYR A 132 -11.43 3.87 -2.17
CA TYR A 132 -12.47 2.86 -1.95
C TYR A 132 -12.87 2.17 -3.26
N MET A 133 -12.91 2.91 -4.37
CA MET A 133 -13.15 2.33 -5.70
C MET A 133 -12.01 1.40 -6.12
N ALA A 134 -10.76 1.77 -5.86
CA ALA A 134 -9.61 0.90 -6.12
C ALA A 134 -9.69 -0.41 -5.30
N VAL A 135 -10.17 -0.35 -4.05
CA VAL A 135 -10.43 -1.56 -3.23
C VAL A 135 -11.57 -2.39 -3.83
N LEU A 136 -12.65 -1.78 -4.31
CA LEU A 136 -13.75 -2.47 -5.00
C LEU A 136 -13.29 -3.18 -6.29
N VAL A 137 -12.33 -2.62 -7.03
CA VAL A 137 -11.71 -3.31 -8.18
C VAL A 137 -11.09 -4.64 -7.77
N VAL A 138 -10.44 -4.68 -6.60
CA VAL A 138 -9.83 -5.90 -6.06
C VAL A 138 -10.91 -6.88 -5.59
N LEU A 139 -11.94 -6.39 -4.89
CA LEU A 139 -13.02 -7.21 -4.36
C LEU A 139 -13.97 -7.76 -5.43
N SER A 140 -14.10 -7.08 -6.56
CA SER A 140 -14.90 -7.52 -7.71
C SER A 140 -14.20 -8.57 -8.59
N ASP A 141 -12.96 -8.96 -8.27
CA ASP A 141 -12.26 -10.04 -8.98
C ASP A 141 -12.87 -11.40 -8.61
N PRO A 142 -12.93 -12.39 -9.53
CA PRO A 142 -13.49 -13.72 -9.24
C PRO A 142 -12.85 -14.42 -8.03
N ARG A 143 -11.61 -14.07 -7.68
CA ARG A 143 -10.91 -14.60 -6.51
C ARG A 143 -10.33 -13.46 -5.65
N PRO A 144 -11.17 -12.82 -4.79
CA PRO A 144 -10.80 -11.58 -4.12
C PRO A 144 -9.58 -11.72 -3.19
N LEU A 145 -9.45 -12.85 -2.47
CA LEU A 145 -8.31 -13.09 -1.59
C LEU A 145 -6.98 -13.21 -2.35
N GLU A 146 -6.99 -13.87 -3.51
CA GLU A 146 -5.81 -13.98 -4.37
C GLU A 146 -5.47 -12.65 -5.04
N ALA A 147 -6.50 -11.87 -5.42
CA ALA A 147 -6.35 -10.53 -5.94
C ALA A 147 -5.69 -9.58 -4.92
N VAL A 148 -6.16 -9.58 -3.66
CA VAL A 148 -5.55 -8.79 -2.57
C VAL A 148 -4.08 -9.17 -2.38
N ARG A 149 -3.76 -10.46 -2.29
CA ARG A 149 -2.37 -10.92 -2.16
C ARG A 149 -1.51 -10.48 -3.35
N THR A 150 -2.06 -10.53 -4.56
CA THR A 150 -1.36 -10.14 -5.77
C THR A 150 -1.07 -8.64 -5.79
N VAL A 151 -2.06 -7.80 -5.46
CA VAL A 151 -1.90 -6.33 -5.40
C VAL A 151 -0.88 -5.96 -4.33
N LEU A 152 -1.04 -6.46 -3.10
CA LEU A 152 -0.10 -6.17 -2.00
C LEU A 152 1.32 -6.61 -2.34
N ARG A 153 1.51 -7.82 -2.88
CA ARG A 153 2.81 -8.34 -3.30
C ARG A 153 3.46 -7.46 -4.37
N ARG A 154 2.71 -7.09 -5.41
CA ARG A 154 3.22 -6.23 -6.49
C ARG A 154 3.60 -4.84 -6.00
N VAL A 155 2.78 -4.23 -5.15
CA VAL A 155 3.08 -2.94 -4.52
C VAL A 155 4.34 -3.04 -3.66
N CYS A 156 4.48 -4.11 -2.86
CA CYS A 156 5.68 -4.30 -2.03
C CYS A 156 6.94 -4.55 -2.87
N TYR A 157 6.84 -5.32 -3.97
CA TYR A 157 7.93 -5.55 -4.92
C TYR A 157 8.42 -4.25 -5.57
N LEU A 158 7.54 -3.27 -5.74
CA LEU A 158 7.91 -1.93 -6.19
C LEU A 158 8.52 -1.11 -5.06
N LEU A 159 7.78 -0.89 -3.98
CA LEU A 159 8.11 0.11 -2.95
C LEU A 159 9.35 -0.26 -2.12
N VAL A 160 9.48 -1.52 -1.69
CA VAL A 160 10.55 -1.93 -0.77
C VAL A 160 11.92 -1.84 -1.44
N PRO A 161 12.17 -2.49 -2.60
CA PRO A 161 13.48 -2.43 -3.24
C PRO A 161 13.79 -1.04 -3.78
N LEU A 162 12.76 -0.29 -4.24
CA LEU A 162 12.94 1.08 -4.70
C LEU A 162 13.38 2.00 -3.56
N SER A 163 12.83 1.84 -2.35
CA SER A 163 13.26 2.59 -1.17
C SER A 163 14.74 2.34 -0.86
N ILE A 164 15.20 1.08 -0.93
CA ILE A 164 16.63 0.74 -0.72
C ILE A 164 17.52 1.40 -1.77
N LEU A 165 17.11 1.34 -3.05
CA LEU A 165 17.85 1.96 -4.14
C LEU A 165 17.97 3.47 -3.94
N LEU A 166 16.87 4.15 -3.61
CA LEU A 166 16.89 5.59 -3.42
C LEU A 166 17.77 6.00 -2.24
N ILE A 167 17.67 5.29 -1.12
CA ILE A 167 18.48 5.56 0.08
C ILE A 167 19.99 5.41 -0.21
N LYS A 168 20.38 4.36 -0.95
CA LYS A 168 21.80 4.04 -1.20
C LYS A 168 22.42 4.82 -2.35
N TYR A 169 21.69 5.02 -3.44
CA TYR A 169 22.26 5.51 -4.71
C TYR A 169 21.74 6.88 -5.13
N TYR A 170 20.60 7.32 -4.61
CA TYR A 170 19.98 8.60 -4.97
C TYR A 170 19.67 9.40 -3.70
N PRO A 171 20.67 9.83 -2.92
CA PRO A 171 20.46 10.45 -1.61
C PRO A 171 19.60 11.71 -1.67
N TYR A 172 19.63 12.46 -2.79
CA TYR A 172 18.77 13.62 -3.02
C TYR A 172 17.28 13.28 -3.06
N LEU A 173 16.95 12.02 -3.39
CA LEU A 173 15.59 11.49 -3.29
C LEU A 173 15.42 10.69 -2.01
N GLY A 174 16.32 9.80 -1.62
CA GLY A 174 16.09 8.85 -0.53
C GLY A 174 16.27 9.39 0.89
N LYS A 175 16.78 10.62 1.04
CA LYS A 175 17.10 11.24 2.33
C LYS A 175 16.53 12.65 2.39
N SER A 176 15.98 13.01 3.53
CA SER A 176 15.59 14.38 3.87
C SER A 176 16.28 14.81 5.15
N PHE A 177 16.20 16.10 5.46
CA PHE A 177 16.65 16.62 6.75
C PHE A 177 15.43 17.04 7.55
N SER A 178 15.43 16.73 8.85
CA SER A 178 14.44 17.25 9.77
C SER A 178 14.62 18.76 9.93
N ALA A 179 13.59 19.44 10.45
CA ALA A 179 13.68 20.86 10.80
C ALA A 179 14.83 21.17 11.79
N TRP A 180 15.32 20.15 12.49
CA TRP A 180 16.39 20.22 13.48
C TRP A 180 17.76 19.76 12.95
N GLY A 181 17.90 19.61 11.62
CA GLY A 181 19.16 19.25 10.96
C GLY A 181 19.52 17.76 11.02
N GLY A 182 18.67 16.92 11.61
CA GLY A 182 18.89 15.47 11.66
C GLY A 182 18.60 14.82 10.31
N GLN A 183 19.50 13.94 9.85
CA GLN A 183 19.29 13.19 8.60
C GLN A 183 18.18 12.16 8.78
N GLU A 184 17.15 12.23 7.95
CA GLU A 184 16.02 11.31 7.92
C GLU A 184 16.02 10.49 6.63
N TYR A 185 15.78 9.19 6.76
CA TYR A 185 15.66 8.29 5.61
C TYR A 185 14.19 8.18 5.21
N THR A 186 13.87 8.60 3.99
CA THR A 186 12.50 8.64 3.46
C THR A 186 12.30 7.61 2.34
N GLY A 187 13.37 7.21 1.66
CA GLY A 187 13.29 6.25 0.56
C GLY A 187 12.33 6.75 -0.52
N VAL A 188 11.29 5.96 -0.77
CA VAL A 188 10.28 6.24 -1.80
C VAL A 188 9.21 7.25 -1.33
N SER A 189 9.10 7.47 -0.02
CA SER A 189 8.08 8.31 0.60
C SER A 189 8.60 9.74 0.84
N THR A 190 7.78 10.62 1.40
CA THR A 190 8.17 12.01 1.71
C THR A 190 8.64 12.19 3.16
N SER A 191 8.45 11.19 4.04
CA SER A 191 8.81 11.29 5.46
C SER A 191 9.21 9.94 6.05
N LYS A 192 10.04 9.95 7.09
CA LYS A 192 10.44 8.71 7.80
C LYS A 192 9.25 7.92 8.33
N ASN A 193 8.20 8.61 8.77
CA ASN A 193 6.99 7.97 9.31
C ASN A 193 6.20 7.27 8.21
N MET A 194 6.13 7.86 7.02
CA MET A 194 5.47 7.26 5.87
C MET A 194 6.27 6.07 5.33
N LEU A 195 7.60 6.14 5.33
CA LEU A 195 8.45 4.98 5.03
C LEU A 195 8.23 3.86 6.06
N GLY A 196 8.13 4.21 7.35
CA GLY A 196 7.77 3.30 8.43
C GLY A 196 6.43 2.62 8.21
N ALA A 197 5.40 3.36 7.81
CA ALA A 197 4.06 2.83 7.51
C ALA A 197 4.09 1.85 6.33
N VAL A 198 4.84 2.15 5.26
CA VAL A 198 5.06 1.21 4.15
C VAL A 198 5.72 -0.07 4.65
N CYS A 199 6.77 0.05 5.46
CA CYS A 199 7.46 -1.10 6.05
C CYS A 199 6.54 -1.93 6.97
N LEU A 200 5.69 -1.27 7.75
CA LEU A 200 4.69 -1.90 8.61
C LEU A 200 3.70 -2.74 7.80
N VAL A 201 3.05 -2.14 6.81
CA VAL A 201 2.04 -2.82 5.97
C VAL A 201 2.68 -3.95 5.18
N SER A 202 3.83 -3.72 4.55
CA SER A 202 4.57 -4.75 3.82
C SER A 202 5.05 -5.88 4.74
N GLY A 203 5.51 -5.56 5.95
CA GLY A 203 6.00 -6.53 6.92
C GLY A 203 4.89 -7.45 7.42
N ILE A 204 3.75 -6.87 7.81
CA ILE A 204 2.55 -7.61 8.21
C ILE A 204 2.10 -8.53 7.07
N PHE A 205 2.06 -8.02 5.83
CA PHE A 205 1.66 -8.79 4.66
C PHE A 205 2.57 -10.02 4.40
N PHE A 206 3.89 -9.82 4.32
CA PHE A 206 4.81 -10.93 4.04
C PHE A 206 4.88 -11.92 5.20
N PHE A 207 4.76 -11.45 6.44
CA PHE A 207 4.67 -12.33 7.60
C PHE A 207 3.40 -13.18 7.55
N TRP A 208 2.23 -12.56 7.32
CA TRP A 208 0.96 -13.25 7.16
C TRP A 208 0.98 -14.29 6.04
N ASP A 209 1.49 -13.93 4.85
CA ASP A 209 1.56 -14.85 3.72
C ASP A 209 2.53 -16.03 4.00
N THR A 210 3.63 -15.78 4.72
CA THR A 210 4.58 -16.82 5.15
C THR A 210 3.94 -17.80 6.14
N VAL A 211 3.30 -17.28 7.19
CA VAL A 211 2.65 -18.11 8.21
C VAL A 211 1.51 -18.93 7.61
N THR A 212 0.70 -18.32 6.74
CA THR A 212 -0.43 -19.01 6.10
C THR A 212 0.03 -20.18 5.22
N ARG A 213 1.15 -20.02 4.50
CA ARG A 213 1.70 -21.04 3.60
C ARG A 213 2.62 -22.04 4.29
N TRP A 214 2.95 -21.83 5.56
CA TRP A 214 3.94 -22.62 6.28
C TRP A 214 3.62 -24.12 6.34
N HIS A 215 2.34 -24.48 6.44
CA HIS A 215 1.91 -25.88 6.49
C HIS A 215 2.24 -26.64 5.18
N GLN A 216 2.23 -25.95 4.04
CA GLN A 216 2.50 -26.50 2.71
C GLN A 216 3.98 -26.33 2.30
N ARG A 217 4.89 -26.02 3.23
CA ARG A 217 6.32 -25.76 2.94
C ARG A 217 7.08 -26.92 2.27
N ARG A 218 6.51 -28.13 2.27
CA ARG A 218 7.08 -29.30 1.58
C ARG A 218 6.99 -29.17 0.06
N ASP A 219 6.02 -28.40 -0.44
CA ASP A 219 5.87 -28.16 -1.87
C ASP A 219 6.95 -27.21 -2.39
N LYS A 220 7.62 -27.60 -3.48
CA LYS A 220 8.75 -26.83 -4.05
C LYS A 220 8.36 -25.39 -4.41
N LEU A 221 7.17 -25.19 -4.97
CA LEU A 221 6.66 -23.85 -5.34
C LEU A 221 6.42 -22.99 -4.09
N VAL A 222 5.75 -23.54 -3.08
CA VAL A 222 5.47 -22.85 -1.81
C VAL A 222 6.76 -22.48 -1.09
N ARG A 223 7.76 -23.38 -1.08
CA ARG A 223 9.08 -23.09 -0.51
C ARG A 223 9.77 -21.91 -1.18
N ARG A 224 9.65 -21.77 -2.51
CA ARG A 224 10.18 -20.60 -3.24
C ARG A 224 9.46 -19.32 -2.83
N VAL A 225 8.12 -19.35 -2.70
CA VAL A 225 7.34 -18.19 -2.22
C VAL A 225 7.79 -17.77 -0.82
N ILE A 226 7.94 -18.72 0.10
CA ILE A 226 8.41 -18.46 1.47
C ILE A 226 9.81 -17.84 1.46
N LEU A 227 10.72 -18.33 0.62
CA LEU A 227 12.07 -17.77 0.51
C LEU A 227 12.03 -16.30 0.07
N VAL A 228 11.23 -15.99 -0.96
CA VAL A 228 11.03 -14.60 -1.39
C VAL A 228 10.46 -13.75 -0.26
N ASN A 229 9.43 -14.23 0.45
CA ASN A 229 8.85 -13.51 1.57
C ASN A 229 9.89 -13.23 2.68
N ILE A 230 10.71 -14.21 3.04
CA ILE A 230 11.78 -14.05 4.05
C ILE A 230 12.81 -13.01 3.59
N ALA A 231 13.20 -13.03 2.31
CA ALA A 231 14.12 -12.04 1.76
C ALA A 231 13.51 -10.62 1.85
N PHE A 232 12.22 -10.47 1.55
CA PHE A 232 11.51 -9.19 1.70
C PHE A 232 11.38 -8.76 3.17
N ILE A 233 11.10 -9.68 4.10
CA ILE A 233 11.09 -9.37 5.54
C ILE A 233 12.46 -8.84 5.98
N GLY A 234 13.57 -9.46 5.53
CA GLY A 234 14.92 -8.96 5.82
C GLY A 234 15.16 -7.55 5.29
N MET A 235 14.74 -7.27 4.05
CA MET A 235 14.80 -5.92 3.47
C MET A 235 13.98 -4.89 4.26
N ILE A 236 12.79 -5.28 4.71
CA ILE A 236 11.88 -4.43 5.49
C ILE A 236 12.46 -4.12 6.86
N LEU A 237 12.98 -5.12 7.58
CA LEU A 237 13.62 -4.91 8.89
C LEU A 237 14.84 -4.00 8.77
N TRP A 238 15.62 -4.14 7.70
CA TRP A 238 16.73 -3.24 7.41
C TRP A 238 16.26 -1.79 7.20
N LEU A 239 15.25 -1.58 6.35
CA LEU A 239 14.66 -0.25 6.11
C LEU A 239 14.07 0.37 7.39
N LEU A 240 13.39 -0.43 8.19
CA LEU A 240 12.68 0.01 9.39
C LEU A 240 13.67 0.41 10.50
N ASN A 241 14.77 -0.33 10.66
CA ASN A 241 15.88 0.07 11.52
C ASN A 241 16.52 1.38 11.05
N LEU A 242 16.73 1.52 9.74
CA LEU A 242 17.30 2.72 9.15
C LEU A 242 16.40 3.95 9.32
N SER A 243 15.08 3.78 9.19
CA SER A 243 14.09 4.84 9.30
C SER A 243 13.88 5.33 10.74
N GLN A 244 14.33 4.58 11.75
CA GLN A 244 14.13 4.87 13.19
C GLN A 244 12.67 5.18 13.56
N SER A 245 11.70 4.53 12.90
CA SER A 245 10.28 4.74 13.15
C SER A 245 9.78 3.81 14.25
N ASN A 246 9.98 4.20 15.51
CA ASN A 246 9.62 3.39 16.69
C ASN A 246 8.15 2.93 16.69
N THR A 247 7.23 3.80 16.26
CA THR A 247 5.80 3.48 16.15
C THR A 247 5.56 2.32 15.20
N SER A 248 6.17 2.35 14.01
CA SER A 248 6.04 1.29 13.01
C SER A 248 6.69 -0.02 13.47
N THR A 249 7.81 0.05 14.20
CA THR A 249 8.44 -1.14 14.80
C THR A 249 7.51 -1.84 15.79
N ILE A 250 6.92 -1.08 16.71
CA ILE A 250 6.05 -1.63 17.75
C ILE A 250 4.78 -2.18 17.13
N CYS A 251 4.13 -1.43 16.23
CA CYS A 251 2.94 -1.91 15.53
C CYS A 251 3.21 -3.18 14.71
N LEU A 252 4.40 -3.29 14.09
CA LEU A 252 4.78 -4.47 13.33
C LEU A 252 4.95 -5.68 14.27
N ALA A 253 5.60 -5.50 15.42
CA ALA A 253 5.76 -6.54 16.41
C ALA A 253 4.39 -7.04 16.92
N ILE A 254 3.49 -6.12 17.29
CA ILE A 254 2.13 -6.44 17.74
C ILE A 254 1.36 -7.18 16.63
N GLY A 255 1.38 -6.68 15.40
CA GLY A 255 0.70 -7.31 14.26
C GLY A 255 1.21 -8.73 13.97
N CYS A 256 2.53 -8.94 14.01
CA CYS A 256 3.12 -10.27 13.85
C CYS A 256 2.71 -11.23 14.98
N VAL A 257 2.70 -10.77 16.24
CA VAL A 257 2.24 -11.57 17.38
C VAL A 257 0.77 -11.97 17.22
N MET A 258 -0.09 -11.03 16.83
CA MET A 258 -1.51 -11.31 16.58
C MET A 258 -1.71 -12.35 15.46
N ILE A 259 -0.98 -12.21 14.34
CA ILE A 259 -1.05 -13.15 13.22
C ILE A 259 -0.57 -14.54 13.64
N ALA A 260 0.52 -14.61 14.41
CA ALA A 260 1.05 -15.87 14.92
C ALA A 260 0.04 -16.53 15.87
N ALA A 261 -0.52 -15.77 16.82
CA ALA A 261 -1.54 -16.25 17.74
C ALA A 261 -2.78 -16.80 17.00
N ALA A 262 -3.25 -16.09 15.97
CA ALA A 262 -4.38 -16.51 15.15
C ALA A 262 -4.11 -17.81 14.36
N ASN A 263 -2.86 -18.06 13.97
CA ASN A 263 -2.48 -19.23 13.17
C ASN A 263 -1.99 -20.42 14.00
N CYS A 264 -1.72 -20.24 15.29
CA CYS A 264 -1.42 -21.33 16.21
C CYS A 264 -2.61 -22.29 16.35
N ASN A 265 -2.33 -23.59 16.58
CA ASN A 265 -3.36 -24.62 16.72
C ASN A 265 -4.40 -24.28 17.80
N PHE A 266 -3.99 -23.58 18.86
CA PHE A 266 -4.89 -23.09 19.91
C PHE A 266 -5.80 -21.95 19.42
N GLY A 267 -5.26 -20.95 18.72
CA GLY A 267 -6.05 -19.84 18.17
C GLY A 267 -7.04 -20.27 17.09
N ARG A 268 -6.70 -21.29 16.28
CA ARG A 268 -7.64 -21.90 15.33
C ARG A 268 -8.79 -22.65 16.00
N ARG A 269 -8.55 -23.24 17.17
CA ARG A 269 -9.56 -23.97 17.97
C ARG A 269 -10.43 -23.03 18.80
N HIS A 270 -9.90 -21.88 19.22
CA HIS A 270 -10.60 -20.90 20.06
C HIS A 270 -10.56 -19.49 19.43
N PRO A 271 -11.34 -19.24 18.36
CA PRO A 271 -11.32 -17.94 17.66
C PRO A 271 -11.76 -16.77 18.56
N ASN A 272 -12.53 -17.04 19.62
CA ASN A 272 -12.96 -16.01 20.58
C ASN A 272 -11.79 -15.45 21.41
N TRP A 273 -10.75 -16.24 21.67
CA TRP A 273 -9.54 -15.77 22.37
C TRP A 273 -8.71 -14.83 21.49
N VAL A 274 -8.67 -15.09 20.18
CA VAL A 274 -8.00 -14.20 19.21
C VAL A 274 -8.76 -12.88 19.09
N LYS A 275 -10.10 -12.91 19.16
CA LYS A 275 -10.94 -11.70 19.20
C LYS A 275 -10.75 -10.89 20.49
N ALA A 276 -10.52 -11.55 21.63
CA ALA A 276 -10.23 -10.86 22.90
C ALA A 276 -8.82 -10.25 22.95
N LEU A 277 -7.86 -10.82 22.20
CA LEU A 277 -6.51 -10.30 22.02
C LEU A 277 -6.43 -9.15 21.00
N ALA A 278 -7.38 -9.06 20.07
CA ALA A 278 -7.53 -7.84 19.29
C ALA A 278 -7.82 -6.71 20.28
N PRO A 279 -7.04 -5.61 20.27
CA PRO A 279 -7.20 -4.56 21.24
C PRO A 279 -8.68 -4.15 21.25
N VAL A 280 -9.27 -4.24 22.44
CA VAL A 280 -10.63 -3.84 22.78
C VAL A 280 -10.72 -2.32 22.69
N SER A 281 -10.49 -1.79 21.49
CA SER A 281 -10.46 -0.36 21.19
C SER A 281 -11.37 -0.06 20.01
N PHE A 282 -12.61 -0.54 20.09
CA PHE A 282 -13.81 0.04 19.49
C PHE A 282 -15.02 -0.57 20.23
N LEU A 283 -15.17 -0.19 21.49
CA LEU A 283 -16.47 0.01 22.12
C LEU A 283 -16.85 1.47 21.89
#